data_AF-A0A0U2UHF7-F1
#
_entry.id   AF-A0A0U2UHF7-F1
#
_cell.length_a   1.000
_cell.length_b   1.000
_cell.length_c   1.000
_cell.angle_alpha   90.00
_cell.angle_beta   90.00
_cell.angle_gamma   90.00
#
_symmetry.space_group_name_H-M   'P 1'
#
loop_
_entity.id
_entity.type
_entity.pdbx_description
1 polymer ?
#
loop_
_entity_poly.entity_id
_entity_poly.type
_entity_poly.pdbx_seq_one_letter_code
_entity_poly.pdbx_strand_id
1 'polypeptide(L)'
;MMTDQQVIEQLSNYKRMAARIRLLENYSAGDGIKVSRFGEDDQLQELHRQLRKMPSYMYLTKREQELEATAHAYLTSRPAGTRAQLAAIPAHAEDPDDERKLREIRSKIEKIIEARGEEKTGIDALLDRLAELQDLQAKVKQVDDVLDALASYKPEYAKLLRLRYIEDMQAGEVAEQLGVVRRTFERWQPKAIAEYRKLASMSP
;
A
#
# COMPACT_ATOMS: atom_id res chain seq x y z
N MET A 1 -1.90 26.97 1.34
CA MET A 1 -0.57 27.29 0.80
C MET A 1 0.47 26.60 1.68
N MET A 2 1.45 25.94 1.06
CA MET A 2 2.54 25.28 1.78
C MET A 2 3.45 26.33 2.45
N THR A 3 3.94 26.10 3.66
CA THR A 3 4.84 27.03 4.38
C THR A 3 6.31 26.64 4.17
N ASP A 4 7.23 27.56 4.45
CA ASP A 4 8.68 27.28 4.36
C ASP A 4 9.08 26.16 5.33
N GLN A 5 8.45 26.11 6.50
CA GLN A 5 8.64 25.03 7.47
C GLN A 5 8.16 23.68 6.94
N GLN A 6 7.02 23.64 6.24
CA GLN A 6 6.53 22.41 5.60
C GLN A 6 7.45 21.93 4.48
N VAL A 7 8.07 22.83 3.72
CA VAL A 7 9.06 22.46 2.69
C VAL A 7 10.28 21.81 3.34
N ILE A 8 10.82 22.44 4.39
CA ILE A 8 11.96 21.90 5.14
C ILE A 8 11.62 20.54 5.70
N GLU A 9 10.46 20.38 6.33
CA GLU A 9 10.00 19.12 6.91
C GLU A 9 9.83 18.03 5.84
N GLN A 10 9.21 18.34 4.71
CA GLN A 10 9.01 17.39 3.61
C GLN A 10 10.35 16.86 3.08
N LEU A 11 11.30 17.77 2.81
CA LEU A 11 12.63 17.41 2.32
C LEU A 11 13.45 16.66 3.37
N SER A 12 13.38 17.08 4.64
CA SER A 12 14.11 16.42 5.74
C SER A 12 13.59 15.01 6.03
N ASN A 13 12.29 14.78 5.80
CA ASN A 13 11.69 13.46 5.95
C ASN A 13 11.91 12.56 4.72
N TYR A 14 12.49 13.04 3.61
CA TYR A 14 12.65 12.27 2.38
C TYR A 14 13.31 10.91 2.59
N LYS A 15 14.51 10.88 3.21
CA LYS A 15 15.23 9.64 3.47
C LYS A 15 14.46 8.70 4.39
N ARG A 16 13.71 9.24 5.36
CA ARG A 16 12.85 8.45 6.26
C ARG A 16 11.69 7.82 5.49
N MET A 17 11.03 8.59 4.62
CA MET A 17 9.97 8.08 3.74
C MET A 17 10.51 7.00 2.80
N ALA A 18 11.65 7.23 2.15
CA ALA A 18 12.30 6.24 1.28
C ALA A 18 12.70 4.96 2.02
N ALA A 19 13.24 5.08 3.24
CA ALA A 19 13.54 3.91 4.09
C ALA A 19 12.28 3.15 4.50
N ARG A 20 11.19 3.87 4.80
CA ARG A 20 9.89 3.26 5.14
C ARG A 20 9.28 2.53 3.95
N ILE A 21 9.36 3.10 2.74
CA ILE A 21 8.98 2.43 1.48
C ILE A 21 9.74 1.11 1.35
N ARG A 22 11.07 1.13 1.48
CA ARG A 22 11.90 -0.09 1.40
C ARG A 22 11.52 -1.14 2.45
N LEU A 23 11.16 -0.72 3.66
CA LEU A 23 10.70 -1.63 4.72
C LEU A 23 9.35 -2.26 4.37
N LEU A 24 8.41 -1.45 3.88
CA LEU A 24 7.08 -1.91 3.47
C LEU A 24 7.13 -2.85 2.25
N GLU A 25 8.00 -2.57 1.27
CA GLU A 25 8.22 -3.41 0.09
C GLU A 25 8.82 -4.78 0.42
N ASN A 26 9.71 -4.84 1.41
CA ASN A 26 10.42 -6.06 1.81
C ASN A 26 9.65 -6.91 2.84
N TYR A 27 8.52 -6.43 3.36
CA TYR A 27 7.72 -7.20 4.30
C TYR A 27 7.01 -8.33 3.56
N SER A 28 7.37 -9.59 3.85
CA SER A 28 6.63 -10.76 3.37
C SER A 28 5.42 -10.98 4.28
N ALA A 29 4.22 -10.92 3.73
CA ALA A 29 3.12 -11.65 4.35
C ALA A 29 3.52 -13.14 4.33
N GLY A 30 3.20 -13.88 5.39
CA GLY A 30 3.52 -15.31 5.48
C GLY A 30 3.08 -16.06 4.22
N ASP A 31 3.81 -17.13 3.90
CA ASP A 31 3.66 -18.00 2.72
C ASP A 31 4.31 -17.54 1.39
N GLY A 32 5.31 -16.65 1.45
CA GLY A 32 6.23 -16.42 0.33
C GLY A 32 5.75 -15.43 -0.74
N ILE A 33 4.69 -14.67 -0.45
CA ILE A 33 4.23 -13.57 -1.30
C ILE A 33 4.92 -12.28 -0.86
N LYS A 34 5.90 -11.83 -1.67
CA LYS A 34 6.60 -10.55 -1.48
C LYS A 34 5.70 -9.38 -1.93
N VAL A 35 5.63 -8.32 -1.12
CA VAL A 35 4.87 -7.09 -1.41
C VAL A 35 5.36 -6.39 -2.69
N SER A 36 6.57 -6.69 -3.16
CA SER A 36 7.14 -6.20 -4.43
C SER A 36 6.41 -6.64 -5.70
N ARG A 37 5.36 -7.48 -5.62
CA ARG A 37 4.48 -7.82 -6.77
C ARG A 37 3.18 -7.03 -6.83
N PHE A 38 2.92 -6.13 -5.87
CA PHE A 38 1.65 -5.37 -5.81
C PHE A 38 1.66 -4.07 -6.62
N GLY A 39 2.54 -3.96 -7.61
CA GLY A 39 2.38 -2.98 -8.68
C GLY A 39 1.43 -3.55 -9.75
N GLU A 40 0.14 -3.63 -9.45
CA GLU A 40 -0.97 -3.80 -10.40
C GLU A 40 -2.28 -3.84 -9.57
N ASP A 41 -2.88 -2.68 -9.31
CA ASP A 41 -4.18 -2.53 -8.60
C ASP A 41 -5.33 -3.36 -9.23
N ASP A 42 -5.13 -3.96 -10.41
CA ASP A 42 -6.08 -4.83 -11.09
C ASP A 42 -5.95 -6.32 -10.76
N GLN A 43 -4.80 -6.85 -10.31
CA GLN A 43 -4.58 -8.31 -10.34
C GLN A 43 -5.42 -9.14 -9.38
N LEU A 44 -5.69 -8.69 -8.15
CA LEU A 44 -6.49 -9.47 -7.19
C LEU A 44 -7.99 -9.40 -7.49
N GLN A 45 -8.48 -8.22 -7.91
CA GLN A 45 -9.85 -8.06 -8.38
C GLN A 45 -10.07 -8.76 -9.72
N GLU A 46 -9.10 -8.68 -10.63
CA GLU A 46 -9.11 -9.38 -11.92
C GLU A 46 -8.97 -10.89 -11.72
N LEU A 47 -8.14 -11.38 -10.79
CA LEU A 47 -8.10 -12.79 -10.40
C LEU A 47 -9.46 -13.24 -9.86
N HIS A 48 -10.08 -12.47 -8.94
CA HIS A 48 -11.43 -12.77 -8.47
C HIS A 48 -12.46 -12.76 -9.61
N ARG A 49 -12.34 -11.83 -10.55
CA ARG A 49 -13.23 -11.69 -11.72
C ARG A 49 -13.02 -12.82 -12.74
N GLN A 50 -11.79 -13.29 -12.91
CA GLN A 50 -11.42 -14.40 -13.76
C GLN A 50 -11.87 -15.72 -13.16
N LEU A 51 -11.63 -15.93 -11.86
CA LEU A 51 -12.10 -17.12 -11.13
C LEU A 51 -13.63 -17.23 -11.14
N ARG A 52 -14.37 -16.11 -11.04
CA ARG A 52 -15.84 -16.09 -11.21
C ARG A 52 -16.33 -16.56 -12.58
N LYS A 53 -15.51 -16.43 -13.62
CA LYS A 53 -15.85 -16.83 -15.00
C LYS A 53 -15.39 -18.24 -15.33
N MET A 54 -14.57 -18.85 -14.49
CA MET A 54 -14.06 -20.20 -14.67
C MET A 54 -14.93 -21.21 -13.92
N PRO A 55 -15.11 -22.44 -14.46
CA PRO A 55 -15.71 -23.53 -13.71
C PRO A 55 -14.91 -23.87 -12.46
N SER A 56 -15.58 -24.18 -11.36
CA SER A 56 -14.92 -24.43 -10.06
C SER A 56 -13.89 -25.57 -10.10
N TYR A 57 -14.06 -26.55 -11.00
CA TYR A 57 -13.11 -27.65 -11.13
C TYR A 57 -11.70 -27.25 -11.61
N MET A 58 -11.53 -26.04 -12.17
CA MET A 58 -10.24 -25.55 -12.67
C MET A 58 -9.36 -24.98 -11.56
N TYR A 59 -9.93 -24.60 -10.41
CA TYR A 59 -9.21 -23.90 -9.34
C TYR A 59 -9.54 -24.40 -7.93
N LEU A 60 -10.56 -25.25 -7.79
CA LEU A 60 -10.83 -25.97 -6.55
C LEU A 60 -10.28 -27.39 -6.63
N THR A 61 -9.75 -27.88 -5.52
CA THR A 61 -9.42 -29.30 -5.36
C THR A 61 -10.69 -30.14 -5.35
N LYS A 62 -10.58 -31.46 -5.61
CA LYS A 62 -11.73 -32.38 -5.58
C LYS A 62 -12.53 -32.29 -4.28
N ARG A 63 -11.84 -32.15 -3.13
CA ARG A 63 -12.48 -32.00 -1.83
C ARG A 63 -13.27 -30.69 -1.73
N GLU A 64 -12.73 -29.59 -2.23
CA GLU A 64 -13.39 -28.29 -2.21
C GLU A 64 -14.59 -28.23 -3.17
N GLN A 65 -14.52 -28.93 -4.31
CA GLN A 65 -15.66 -29.10 -5.21
C GLN A 65 -16.79 -29.90 -4.53
N GLU A 66 -16.46 -30.94 -3.76
CA GLU A 66 -17.45 -31.70 -2.98
C GLU A 66 -18.12 -30.83 -1.91
N LEU A 67 -17.36 -29.98 -1.23
CA LEU A 67 -17.90 -29.02 -0.25
C LEU A 67 -18.76 -27.95 -0.91
N GLU A 68 -18.35 -27.42 -2.07
CA GLU A 68 -19.12 -26.44 -2.85
C GLU A 68 -20.45 -27.04 -3.33
N ALA A 69 -20.42 -28.25 -3.89
CA ALA A 69 -21.62 -28.95 -4.35
C ALA A 69 -22.59 -29.22 -3.19
N THR A 70 -22.07 -29.65 -2.03
CA THR A 70 -22.87 -29.85 -0.83
C THR A 70 -23.45 -28.53 -0.34
N ALA A 71 -22.68 -27.45 -0.29
CA ALA A 71 -23.20 -26.14 0.08
C ALA A 71 -24.33 -25.68 -0.86
N HIS A 72 -24.18 -25.88 -2.18
CA HIS A 72 -25.21 -25.52 -3.15
C HIS A 72 -26.50 -26.33 -3.04
N ALA A 73 -26.43 -27.59 -2.61
CA ALA A 73 -27.61 -28.41 -2.40
C ALA A 73 -28.49 -27.91 -1.24
N TYR A 74 -27.87 -27.28 -0.23
CA TYR A 74 -28.53 -26.85 1.00
C TYR A 74 -28.79 -25.33 1.09
N LEU A 75 -28.20 -24.53 0.20
CA LEU A 75 -28.39 -23.08 0.18
C LEU A 75 -29.62 -22.67 -0.64
N THR A 76 -30.64 -22.16 0.04
CA THR A 76 -31.86 -21.62 -0.61
C THR A 76 -31.60 -20.29 -1.34
N SER A 77 -30.59 -19.53 -0.92
CA SER A 77 -30.16 -18.28 -1.56
C SER A 77 -28.65 -18.10 -1.42
N ARG A 78 -28.05 -17.20 -2.21
CA ARG A 78 -26.62 -16.84 -2.12
C ARG A 78 -26.46 -15.54 -1.33
N PRO A 79 -26.37 -15.59 0.01
CA PRO A 79 -26.19 -14.38 0.81
C PRO A 79 -24.82 -13.74 0.55
N ALA A 80 -24.80 -12.41 0.53
CA ALA A 80 -23.58 -11.64 0.47
C ALA A 80 -22.99 -11.46 1.89
N GLY A 81 -21.70 -11.76 2.05
CA GLY A 81 -20.96 -11.59 3.30
C GLY A 81 -20.82 -12.87 4.15
N THR A 82 -19.69 -13.04 4.83
CA THR A 82 -19.32 -14.30 5.52
C THR A 82 -20.21 -14.64 6.72
N ARG A 83 -20.69 -13.64 7.47
CA ARG A 83 -21.66 -13.85 8.56
C ARG A 83 -23.03 -14.32 8.04
N ALA A 84 -23.47 -13.76 6.91
CA ALA A 84 -24.73 -14.15 6.29
C ALA A 84 -24.63 -15.54 5.62
N GLN A 85 -23.45 -15.89 5.08
CA GLN A 85 -23.14 -17.23 4.59
C GLN A 85 -23.15 -18.27 5.73
N LEU A 86 -22.55 -17.95 6.89
CA LEU A 86 -22.61 -18.83 8.05
C LEU A 86 -24.05 -19.09 8.50
N ALA A 87 -24.86 -18.04 8.57
CA ALA A 87 -26.27 -18.12 8.96
C ALA A 87 -27.14 -18.91 7.97
N ALA A 88 -26.78 -18.93 6.69
CA ALA A 88 -27.53 -19.65 5.66
C ALA A 88 -27.19 -21.15 5.59
N ILE A 89 -26.12 -21.60 6.24
CA ILE A 89 -25.73 -23.02 6.23
C ILE A 89 -26.48 -23.77 7.35
N PRO A 90 -27.32 -24.76 7.01
CA PRO A 90 -28.18 -25.43 8.00
C PRO A 90 -27.36 -26.26 8.99
N ALA A 91 -27.65 -26.11 10.29
CA ALA A 91 -26.96 -26.76 11.40
C ALA A 91 -26.94 -28.30 11.32
N HIS A 92 -27.94 -28.89 10.67
CA HIS A 92 -28.08 -30.34 10.54
C HIS A 92 -28.49 -30.71 9.11
N ALA A 93 -28.08 -31.90 8.67
CA ALA A 93 -28.52 -32.53 7.44
C ALA A 93 -29.08 -33.92 7.76
N GLU A 94 -29.99 -34.40 6.92
CA GLU A 94 -30.56 -35.75 7.04
C GLU A 94 -29.53 -36.84 6.71
N ASP A 95 -28.55 -36.54 5.86
CA ASP A 95 -27.46 -37.44 5.48
C ASP A 95 -26.20 -37.22 6.36
N PRO A 96 -25.61 -38.28 6.95
CA PRO A 96 -24.47 -38.17 7.86
C PRO A 96 -23.14 -37.80 7.18
N ASP A 97 -23.01 -37.99 5.86
CA ASP A 97 -21.83 -37.53 5.11
C ASP A 97 -21.94 -36.04 4.81
N ASP A 98 -23.13 -35.56 4.46
CA ASP A 98 -23.39 -34.15 4.26
C ASP A 98 -23.34 -33.37 5.59
N GLU A 99 -23.78 -33.95 6.70
CA GLU A 99 -23.63 -33.33 8.02
C GLU A 99 -22.14 -33.12 8.40
N ARG A 100 -21.25 -34.05 8.00
CA ARG A 100 -19.81 -33.88 8.20
C ARG A 100 -19.24 -32.76 7.33
N LYS A 101 -19.65 -32.67 6.07
CA LYS A 101 -19.23 -31.62 5.13
C LYS A 101 -19.76 -30.24 5.56
N LEU A 102 -21.01 -30.14 5.98
CA LEU A 102 -21.60 -28.88 6.47
C LEU A 102 -20.93 -28.38 7.75
N ARG A 103 -20.56 -29.29 8.66
CA ARG A 103 -19.71 -28.95 9.82
C ARG A 103 -18.34 -28.44 9.40
N GLU A 104 -17.71 -29.05 8.40
CA GLU A 104 -16.43 -28.59 7.87
C GLU A 104 -16.55 -27.20 7.23
N ILE A 105 -17.62 -26.94 6.46
CA ILE A 105 -17.89 -25.64 5.85
C ILE A 105 -18.13 -24.59 6.94
N ARG A 106 -18.96 -24.87 7.95
CA ARG A 106 -19.15 -23.98 9.11
C ARG A 106 -17.85 -23.67 9.82
N SER A 107 -17.06 -24.69 10.15
CA SER A 107 -15.78 -24.50 10.84
C SER A 107 -14.81 -23.66 10.00
N LYS A 108 -14.77 -23.84 8.68
CA LYS A 108 -13.98 -22.99 7.78
C LYS A 108 -14.48 -21.55 7.77
N ILE A 109 -15.79 -21.30 7.72
CA ILE A 109 -16.36 -19.95 7.74
C ILE A 109 -16.22 -19.28 9.12
N GLU A 110 -16.37 -20.03 10.21
CA GLU A 110 -16.13 -19.60 11.58
C GLU A 110 -14.67 -19.20 11.77
N LYS A 111 -13.72 -20.02 11.32
CA LYS A 111 -12.29 -19.66 11.32
C LYS A 111 -12.02 -18.39 10.52
N ILE A 112 -12.71 -18.19 9.39
CA ILE A 112 -12.63 -16.96 8.60
C ILE A 112 -13.24 -15.78 9.37
N ILE A 113 -14.34 -15.96 10.11
CA ILE A 113 -15.00 -14.91 10.91
C ILE A 113 -14.18 -14.58 12.16
N GLU A 114 -13.59 -15.58 12.81
CA GLU A 114 -12.71 -15.48 13.98
C GLU A 114 -11.41 -14.77 13.61
N ALA A 115 -10.78 -15.17 12.50
CA ALA A 115 -9.66 -14.45 11.89
C ALA A 115 -10.02 -13.02 11.42
N ARG A 116 -11.33 -12.69 11.33
CA ARG A 116 -11.85 -11.34 11.05
C ARG A 116 -12.34 -10.60 12.31
N GLY A 117 -12.42 -11.29 13.45
CA GLY A 117 -13.05 -10.79 14.68
C GLY A 117 -12.06 -10.30 15.73
N GLU A 118 -10.85 -10.87 15.79
CA GLU A 118 -9.84 -10.52 16.82
C GLU A 118 -8.60 -9.78 16.27
N GLU A 119 -8.40 -9.72 14.95
CA GLU A 119 -7.39 -8.91 14.29
C GLU A 119 -8.08 -8.03 13.24
N LYS A 120 -7.69 -6.74 13.13
CA LYS A 120 -7.82 -6.05 11.84
C LYS A 120 -7.22 -7.00 10.82
N THR A 121 -8.03 -7.51 9.90
CA THR A 121 -7.69 -8.72 9.13
C THR A 121 -6.30 -8.64 8.51
N GLY A 122 -5.63 -9.77 8.28
CA GLY A 122 -4.39 -9.77 7.50
C GLY A 122 -4.54 -9.01 6.16
N ILE A 123 -5.73 -9.02 5.55
CA ILE A 123 -6.05 -8.25 4.34
C ILE A 123 -6.23 -6.76 4.65
N ASP A 124 -6.96 -6.36 5.69
CA ASP A 124 -7.17 -4.95 6.07
C ASP A 124 -5.88 -4.31 6.58
N ALA A 125 -5.06 -5.05 7.33
CA ALA A 125 -3.73 -4.63 7.73
C ALA A 125 -2.77 -4.54 6.52
N LEU A 126 -2.94 -5.40 5.51
CA LEU A 126 -2.23 -5.26 4.24
C LEU A 126 -2.76 -4.08 3.41
N LEU A 127 -4.06 -3.80 3.42
CA LEU A 127 -4.68 -2.66 2.75
C LEU A 127 -4.25 -1.33 3.39
N ASP A 128 -4.27 -1.24 4.73
CA ASP A 128 -3.77 -0.08 5.49
C ASP A 128 -2.28 0.17 5.16
N ARG A 129 -1.47 -0.89 5.06
CA ARG A 129 -0.04 -0.79 4.70
C ARG A 129 0.20 -0.47 3.24
N LEU A 130 -0.65 -0.99 2.35
CA LEU A 130 -0.60 -0.68 0.92
C LEU A 130 -0.97 0.78 0.68
N ALA A 131 -2.02 1.27 1.36
CA ALA A 131 -2.38 2.68 1.35
C ALA A 131 -1.23 3.55 1.90
N GLU A 132 -0.61 3.14 3.01
CA GLU A 132 0.60 3.82 3.54
C GLU A 132 1.73 3.85 2.50
N LEU A 133 2.00 2.72 1.83
CA LEU A 133 3.03 2.61 0.79
C LEU A 133 2.74 3.54 -0.39
N GLN A 134 1.50 3.52 -0.90
CA GLN A 134 1.06 4.37 -2.01
C GLN A 134 1.18 5.86 -1.65
N ASP A 135 0.72 6.26 -0.46
CA ASP A 135 0.84 7.63 0.02
C ASP A 135 2.30 8.09 0.13
N LEU A 136 3.19 7.23 0.64
CA LEU A 136 4.61 7.53 0.75
C LEU A 136 5.29 7.61 -0.61
N GLN A 137 4.98 6.69 -1.53
CA GLN A 137 5.50 6.71 -2.90
C GLN A 137 5.04 7.98 -3.63
N ALA A 138 3.78 8.38 -3.50
CA ALA A 138 3.26 9.61 -4.08
C ALA A 138 3.99 10.85 -3.51
N LYS A 139 4.23 10.91 -2.20
CA LYS A 139 4.97 12.01 -1.56
C LYS A 139 6.42 12.09 -2.01
N VAL A 140 7.12 10.95 -2.09
CA VAL A 140 8.52 10.90 -2.58
C VAL A 140 8.58 11.33 -4.04
N LYS A 141 7.69 10.80 -4.88
CA LYS A 141 7.60 11.17 -6.30
C LYS A 141 7.34 12.67 -6.47
N GLN A 142 6.42 13.24 -5.70
CA GLN A 142 6.16 14.69 -5.74
C GLN A 142 7.42 15.50 -5.42
N VAL A 143 8.20 15.11 -4.41
CA VAL A 143 9.46 15.78 -4.08
C VAL A 143 10.44 15.70 -5.26
N ASP A 144 10.59 14.51 -5.85
CA ASP A 144 11.48 14.30 -7.00
C ASP A 144 11.04 15.12 -8.21
N ASP A 145 9.75 15.08 -8.58
CA ASP A 145 9.18 15.85 -9.70
C ASP A 145 9.39 17.36 -9.52
N VAL A 146 9.17 17.89 -8.31
CA VAL A 146 9.38 19.31 -8.00
C VAL A 146 10.87 19.68 -8.06
N LEU A 147 11.76 18.84 -7.52
CA LEU A 147 13.20 19.09 -7.56
C LEU A 147 13.75 19.01 -8.98
N ASP A 148 13.22 18.11 -9.81
CA ASP A 148 13.63 17.97 -11.20
C ASP A 148 13.10 19.12 -12.07
N ALA A 149 11.86 19.55 -11.83
CA ALA A 149 11.33 20.77 -12.41
C ALA A 149 12.18 21.99 -12.01
N LEU A 150 12.54 22.14 -10.73
CA LEU A 150 13.43 23.20 -10.27
C LEU A 150 14.82 23.10 -10.91
N ALA A 151 15.35 21.90 -11.05
CA ALA A 151 16.68 21.66 -11.63
C ALA A 151 16.75 22.08 -13.11
N SER A 152 15.64 21.98 -13.84
CA SER A 152 15.57 22.35 -15.26
C SER A 152 15.87 23.83 -15.53
N TYR A 153 15.62 24.74 -14.57
CA TYR A 153 15.82 26.18 -14.76
C TYR A 153 16.65 26.86 -13.65
N LYS A 154 16.81 26.23 -12.48
CA LYS A 154 17.66 26.68 -11.36
C LYS A 154 18.38 25.47 -10.72
N PRO A 155 19.32 24.84 -11.44
CA PRO A 155 19.99 23.62 -10.98
C PRO A 155 20.70 23.77 -9.63
N GLU A 156 21.26 24.95 -9.34
CA GLU A 156 21.96 25.23 -8.09
C GLU A 156 21.01 25.22 -6.89
N TYR A 157 19.76 25.65 -7.08
CA TYR A 157 18.76 25.68 -6.02
C TYR A 157 18.26 24.27 -5.70
N ALA A 158 17.98 23.47 -6.74
CA ALA A 158 17.63 22.06 -6.55
C ALA A 158 18.76 21.30 -5.84
N LYS A 159 20.01 21.51 -6.28
CA LYS A 159 21.19 20.89 -5.65
C LYS A 159 21.37 21.35 -4.20
N LEU A 160 21.21 22.64 -3.92
CA LEU A 160 21.26 23.18 -2.54
C LEU A 160 20.24 22.50 -1.63
N LEU A 161 18.98 22.39 -2.07
CA LEU A 161 17.91 21.77 -1.28
C LEU A 161 18.16 20.29 -1.02
N ARG A 162 18.61 19.54 -2.05
CA ARG A 162 19.00 18.12 -1.91
C ARG A 162 20.11 17.97 -0.87
N LEU A 163 21.22 18.71 -1.02
CA LEU A 163 22.35 18.60 -0.10
C LEU A 163 22.00 19.02 1.33
N ARG A 164 21.29 20.15 1.49
CA ARG A 164 21.01 20.68 2.83
C ARG A 164 19.97 19.86 3.60
N TYR A 165 18.90 19.44 2.93
CA TYR A 165 17.74 18.88 3.62
C TYR A 165 17.54 17.39 3.38
N ILE A 166 17.91 16.84 2.22
CA ILE A 166 17.84 15.40 1.97
C ILE A 166 19.11 14.71 2.48
N GLU A 167 20.28 15.28 2.19
CA GLU A 167 21.56 14.74 2.64
C GLU A 167 21.97 15.16 4.07
N ASP A 168 21.20 16.06 4.69
CA ASP A 168 21.43 16.60 6.04
C ASP A 168 22.83 17.23 6.23
N MET A 169 23.42 17.74 5.14
CA MET A 169 24.75 18.37 5.19
C MET A 169 24.69 19.75 5.83
N GLN A 170 25.75 20.14 6.54
CA GLN A 170 25.82 21.46 7.16
C GLN A 170 25.98 22.57 6.11
N ALA A 171 25.49 23.77 6.42
CA ALA A 171 25.53 24.92 5.50
C ALA A 171 26.93 25.22 4.93
N GLY A 172 27.99 25.03 5.72
CA GLY A 172 29.37 25.19 5.26
C GLY A 172 29.77 24.16 4.21
N GLU A 173 29.48 22.88 4.46
CA GLU A 173 29.77 21.77 3.55
C GLU A 173 28.96 21.87 2.26
N VAL A 174 27.70 22.31 2.35
CA VAL A 174 26.87 22.58 1.16
C VAL A 174 27.45 23.71 0.33
N ALA A 175 27.89 24.80 0.97
CA ALA A 175 28.51 25.92 0.28
C ALA A 175 29.81 25.47 -0.45
N GLU A 176 30.63 24.66 0.21
CA GLU A 176 31.83 24.05 -0.37
C GLU A 176 31.50 23.15 -1.58
N GLN A 177 30.53 22.24 -1.45
CA GLN A 177 30.10 21.37 -2.56
C GLN A 177 29.48 22.12 -3.75
N LEU A 178 28.90 23.29 -3.50
CA LEU A 178 28.37 24.18 -4.54
C LEU A 178 29.45 25.11 -5.12
N GLY A 179 30.66 25.14 -4.55
CA GLY A 179 31.71 26.06 -4.97
C GLY A 179 31.38 27.53 -4.67
N VAL A 180 30.60 27.80 -3.62
CA VAL A 180 30.17 29.16 -3.24
C VAL A 180 30.58 29.50 -1.81
N VAL A 181 30.68 30.79 -1.51
CA VAL A 181 30.88 31.24 -0.14
C VAL A 181 29.60 31.11 0.69
N ARG A 182 29.74 30.89 2.01
CA ARG A 182 28.61 30.74 2.95
C ARG A 182 27.56 31.84 2.84
N ARG A 183 27.98 33.09 2.64
CA ARG A 183 27.07 34.24 2.46
C ARG A 183 26.17 34.09 1.22
N THR A 184 26.69 33.49 0.15
CA THR A 184 25.91 33.21 -1.07
C THR A 184 24.91 32.09 -0.81
N PHE A 185 25.31 31.02 -0.11
CA PHE A 185 24.41 29.97 0.34
C PHE A 185 23.25 30.52 1.18
N GLU A 186 23.54 31.33 2.21
CA GLU A 186 22.52 31.91 3.10
C GLU A 186 21.52 32.80 2.36
N ARG A 187 21.97 33.46 1.28
CA ARG A 187 21.10 34.26 0.40
C ARG A 187 20.28 33.40 -0.57
N TRP A 188 20.82 32.27 -1.02
CA TRP A 188 20.16 31.36 -1.96
C TRP A 188 19.12 30.48 -1.29
N GLN A 189 19.40 30.02 -0.07
CA GLN A 189 18.52 29.11 0.68
C GLN A 189 17.06 29.58 0.78
N PRO A 190 16.73 30.79 1.27
CA PRO A 190 15.33 31.24 1.33
C PRO A 190 14.70 31.39 -0.06
N LYS A 191 15.49 31.71 -1.09
CA LYS A 191 15.01 31.79 -2.48
C LYS A 191 14.71 30.41 -3.05
N ALA A 192 15.56 29.42 -2.77
CA ALA A 192 15.36 28.05 -3.20
C ALA A 192 14.08 27.45 -2.58
N ILE A 193 13.86 27.68 -1.28
CA ILE A 193 12.63 27.27 -0.58
C ILE A 193 11.40 27.94 -1.19
N ALA A 194 11.46 29.25 -1.44
CA ALA A 194 10.35 29.98 -2.03
C ALA A 194 9.99 29.49 -3.45
N GLU A 195 10.99 29.11 -4.25
CA GLU A 195 10.77 28.55 -5.60
C GLU A 195 10.23 27.13 -5.56
N TYR A 196 10.77 26.27 -4.70
CA TYR A 196 10.23 24.92 -4.47
C TYR A 196 8.74 25.00 -4.08
N ARG A 197 8.41 25.89 -3.14
CA ARG A 197 7.03 26.10 -2.68
C ARG A 197 6.09 26.48 -3.82
N LYS A 198 6.52 27.35 -4.74
CA LYS A 198 5.71 27.75 -5.90
C LYS A 198 5.43 26.54 -6.80
N LEU A 199 6.46 25.77 -7.14
CA LEU A 199 6.33 24.58 -7.98
C LEU A 199 5.45 23.51 -7.32
N ALA A 200 5.66 23.23 -6.04
CA ALA A 200 4.86 22.28 -5.27
C ALA A 200 3.37 22.68 -5.20
N SER A 201 3.06 23.98 -5.25
CA SER A 201 1.68 24.47 -5.30
C SER A 201 1.06 24.49 -6.71
N MET A 202 1.87 24.31 -7.76
CA MET A 202 1.43 24.27 -9.16
C MET A 202 1.33 22.83 -9.71
N SER A 203 1.92 21.85 -9.04
CA SER A 203 1.79 20.43 -9.37
C SER A 203 0.36 19.95 -9.02
N PRO A 204 -0.38 19.35 -9.99
CA PRO A 204 -1.76 18.91 -9.81
C PRO A 204 -1.89 17.71 -8.85
#